data_AF-M5BMF1-F1
#
_entry.id   AF-M5BMF1-F1
#
_cell.length_a   1.000
_cell.length_b   1.000
_cell.length_c   1.000
_cell.angle_alpha   90.00
_cell.angle_beta   90.00
_cell.angle_gamma   90.00
#
_symmetry.space_group_name_H-M   'P 1'
#
loop_
_entity.id
_entity.type
_entity.pdbx_description
1 polymer ?
#
loop_
_entity_poly.entity_id
_entity_poly.type
_entity_poly.pdbx_seq_one_letter_code
_entity_poly.pdbx_strand_id
1 'polypeptide(L)'
;MPPKRKQPPPETTYGPTTPITIAESDRQEYGQLPTLLRKRFGLPKDARPFQVDGVICQLLGYDTVIHAGTGSGKTLVAAGVYALDKARQRLTVLVSPLISLQEDMMSTFNNKYGIPAIAINSIMDGQNLSTAIRVRDWNL
;
A
#
# COMPACT_ATOMS: atom_id res chain seq x y z
N MET A 1 42.36 15.72 16.11
CA MET A 1 41.26 15.20 16.96
C MET A 1 40.04 14.98 16.08
N PRO A 2 39.39 13.81 16.13
CA PRO A 2 38.10 13.63 15.44
C PRO A 2 37.07 14.60 16.04
N PRO A 3 36.16 15.16 15.22
CA PRO A 3 35.11 16.04 15.72
C PRO A 3 34.25 15.29 16.75
N LYS A 4 33.94 15.96 17.87
CA LYS A 4 33.03 15.42 18.89
C LYS A 4 31.71 15.06 18.19
N ARG A 5 31.32 13.79 18.29
CA ARG A 5 30.00 13.31 17.82
C ARG A 5 28.94 14.19 18.47
N LYS A 6 28.16 14.92 17.66
CA LYS A 6 27.00 15.68 18.17
C LYS A 6 26.14 14.70 18.96
N GLN A 7 25.75 15.07 20.18
CA GLN A 7 24.81 14.25 20.95
C GLN A 7 23.57 14.01 20.07
N PRO A 8 23.04 12.77 20.04
CA PRO A 8 21.82 12.53 19.30
C PRO A 8 20.76 13.52 19.80
N PRO A 9 19.91 14.06 18.91
CA PRO A 9 18.81 14.92 19.33
C PRO A 9 18.00 14.23 20.44
N PRO A 10 17.37 15.01 21.35
CA PRO A 10 16.50 14.45 22.38
C PRO A 10 15.52 13.46 21.72
N GLU A 11 15.31 12.33 22.38
CA GLU A 11 14.63 11.13 21.86
C GLU A 11 13.36 11.49 21.09
N THR A 12 13.49 11.64 19.77
CA THR A 12 12.36 11.86 18.90
C THR A 12 11.67 10.51 18.78
N THR A 13 10.60 10.30 19.55
CA THR A 13 9.71 9.15 19.35
C THR A 13 9.02 9.35 18.00
N TYR A 14 9.59 8.77 16.95
CA TYR A 14 8.96 8.72 15.64
C TYR A 14 7.94 7.58 15.63
N GLY A 15 6.66 7.95 15.57
CA GLY A 15 5.55 7.01 15.37
C GLY A 15 4.94 6.47 16.66
N PRO A 16 3.84 5.69 16.54
CA PRO A 16 3.19 5.07 17.68
C PRO A 16 4.15 4.12 18.40
N THR A 17 4.37 4.36 19.70
CA THR A 17 5.18 3.49 20.57
C THR A 17 4.45 2.21 20.95
N THR A 18 3.14 2.20 20.79
CA THR A 18 2.27 1.05 21.07
C THR A 18 1.88 0.39 19.75
N PRO A 19 2.10 -0.94 19.59
CA PRO A 19 1.62 -1.67 18.43
C PRO A 19 0.12 -1.51 18.25
N ILE A 20 -0.32 -1.28 17.00
CA ILE A 20 -1.74 -1.26 16.67
C ILE A 20 -2.32 -2.63 17.01
N THR A 21 -3.38 -2.63 17.83
CA THR A 21 -4.13 -3.83 18.16
C THR A 21 -5.45 -3.79 17.38
N ILE A 22 -5.59 -4.69 16.42
CA ILE A 22 -6.86 -4.89 15.70
C ILE A 22 -7.82 -5.62 16.63
N ALA A 23 -9.01 -5.05 16.84
CA ALA A 23 -10.02 -5.63 17.73
C ALA A 23 -10.48 -7.00 17.21
N GLU A 24 -10.87 -7.90 18.12
CA GLU A 24 -11.31 -9.24 17.75
C GLU A 24 -12.56 -9.21 16.85
N SER A 25 -13.45 -8.24 17.04
CA SER A 25 -14.59 -8.01 16.16
C SER A 25 -14.17 -7.72 14.72
N ASP A 26 -13.13 -6.90 14.52
CA ASP A 26 -12.61 -6.59 13.19
C ASP A 26 -11.92 -7.81 12.57
N ARG A 27 -11.20 -8.60 13.38
CA ARG A 27 -10.59 -9.86 12.91
C ARG A 27 -11.65 -10.85 12.43
N GLN A 28 -12.79 -10.91 13.11
CA GLN A 28 -13.93 -11.73 12.70
C GLN A 28 -14.58 -11.18 11.42
N GLU A 29 -14.82 -9.87 11.33
CA GLU A 29 -15.35 -9.23 10.11
C GLU A 29 -14.48 -9.55 8.89
N TYR A 30 -13.15 -9.49 9.03
CA TYR A 30 -12.20 -9.70 7.95
C TYR A 30 -11.60 -11.11 7.91
N GLY A 31 -12.20 -12.11 8.58
CA GLY A 31 -11.63 -13.46 8.69
C GLY A 31 -11.41 -14.18 7.35
N GLN A 32 -12.18 -13.83 6.32
CA GLN A 32 -12.05 -14.39 4.96
C GLN A 32 -11.04 -13.65 4.08
N LEU A 33 -10.49 -12.53 4.54
CA LEU A 33 -9.58 -11.67 3.78
C LEU A 33 -8.36 -12.42 3.19
N PRO A 34 -7.65 -13.31 3.92
CA PRO A 34 -6.51 -14.03 3.35
C PRO A 34 -6.88 -14.84 2.10
N THR A 35 -8.04 -15.50 2.14
CA THR A 35 -8.57 -16.31 1.02
C THR A 35 -9.03 -15.42 -0.13
N LEU A 36 -9.68 -14.29 0.16
CA LEU A 36 -10.11 -13.32 -0.86
C LEU A 36 -8.90 -12.72 -1.60
N LEU A 37 -7.86 -12.33 -0.88
CA LEU A 37 -6.60 -11.83 -1.47
C LEU A 37 -5.96 -12.89 -2.38
N ARG A 38 -5.92 -14.15 -1.93
CA ARG A 38 -5.39 -15.26 -2.73
C ARG A 38 -6.15 -15.42 -4.04
N LYS A 39 -7.48 -15.49 -3.96
CA LYS A 39 -8.35 -15.68 -5.13
C LYS A 39 -8.29 -14.48 -6.09
N ARG A 40 -8.39 -13.25 -5.57
CA ARG A 40 -8.40 -12.02 -6.38
C ARG A 40 -7.10 -11.83 -7.15
N PHE A 41 -5.97 -12.11 -6.52
CA PHE A 41 -4.64 -11.79 -7.07
C PHE A 41 -3.83 -13.02 -7.49
N GLY A 42 -4.46 -14.21 -7.56
CA GLY A 42 -3.80 -15.44 -7.97
C GLY A 42 -2.56 -15.80 -7.14
N LEU A 43 -2.59 -15.54 -5.83
CA LEU A 43 -1.42 -15.77 -4.98
C LEU A 43 -1.17 -17.29 -4.81
N PRO A 44 0.09 -17.75 -4.77
CA PRO A 44 0.40 -19.18 -4.61
C PRO A 44 0.06 -19.73 -3.21
N LYS A 45 -0.06 -18.84 -2.22
CA LYS A 45 -0.41 -19.14 -0.83
C LYS A 45 -1.21 -17.97 -0.26
N ASP A 46 -1.84 -18.20 0.89
CA ASP A 46 -2.55 -17.14 1.60
C ASP A 46 -1.59 -16.02 2.04
N ALA A 47 -2.15 -14.82 2.15
CA ALA A 47 -1.41 -13.63 2.57
C ALA A 47 -0.83 -13.83 3.98
N ARG A 48 0.39 -13.30 4.19
CA ARG A 48 1.08 -13.37 5.48
C ARG A 48 0.35 -12.52 6.53
N PRO A 49 0.45 -12.83 7.83
CA PRO A 49 -0.27 -12.09 8.87
C PRO A 49 -0.10 -10.57 8.80
N PHE A 50 1.14 -10.06 8.65
CA PHE A 50 1.37 -8.62 8.54
C PHE A 50 0.74 -7.97 7.28
N GLN A 51 0.55 -8.74 6.20
CA GLN A 51 -0.10 -8.26 4.99
C GLN A 51 -1.60 -8.12 5.23
N VAL A 52 -2.20 -9.11 5.89
CA VAL A 52 -3.62 -9.10 6.27
C VAL A 52 -3.89 -7.96 7.24
N ASP A 53 -3.09 -7.86 8.32
CA ASP A 53 -3.22 -6.79 9.31
C ASP A 53 -3.05 -5.40 8.66
N GLY A 54 -2.07 -5.23 7.76
CA GLY A 54 -1.87 -3.99 7.03
C GLY A 54 -3.03 -3.60 6.11
N VAL A 55 -3.73 -4.57 5.53
CA VAL A 55 -4.94 -4.32 4.73
C VAL A 55 -6.11 -3.95 5.63
N ILE A 56 -6.31 -4.65 6.74
CA ILE A 56 -7.36 -4.32 7.73
C ILE A 56 -7.14 -2.90 8.26
N CYS A 57 -5.92 -2.54 8.62
CA CYS A 57 -5.61 -1.20 9.10
C CYS A 57 -5.95 -0.11 8.07
N GLN A 58 -5.69 -0.33 6.78
CA GLN A 58 -6.13 0.60 5.72
C GLN A 58 -7.66 0.66 5.58
N LEU A 59 -8.36 -0.46 5.75
CA LEU A 59 -9.82 -0.49 5.67
C LEU A 59 -10.48 0.29 6.81
N LEU A 60 -9.87 0.22 8.00
CA LEU A 60 -10.29 0.91 9.22
C LEU A 60 -9.78 2.36 9.32
N GLY A 61 -8.87 2.78 8.44
CA GLY A 61 -8.32 4.14 8.42
C GLY A 61 -7.26 4.42 9.48
N TYR A 62 -6.52 3.39 9.92
CA TYR A 62 -5.42 3.56 10.89
C TYR A 62 -4.13 4.04 10.22
N ASP A 63 -3.49 5.04 10.85
CA ASP A 63 -2.13 5.46 10.53
C ASP A 63 -1.13 4.37 10.92
N THR A 64 -0.63 3.64 9.93
CA THR A 64 0.08 2.37 10.14
C THR A 64 1.50 2.42 9.60
N VAL A 65 2.45 1.95 10.41
CA VAL A 65 3.84 1.70 9.98
C VAL A 65 4.06 0.19 9.85
N ILE A 66 4.52 -0.24 8.67
CA ILE A 66 4.85 -1.65 8.41
C ILE A 66 6.36 -1.80 8.30
N HIS A 67 6.95 -2.50 9.26
CA HIS A 67 8.36 -2.85 9.24
C HIS A 67 8.54 -4.26 8.67
N ALA A 68 8.93 -4.35 7.40
CA ALA A 68 9.21 -5.62 6.73
C ALA A 68 10.33 -5.49 5.69
N GLY A 69 11.20 -6.51 5.62
CA GLY A 69 12.34 -6.55 4.70
C GLY A 69 11.95 -6.45 3.22
N THR A 70 12.93 -6.18 2.35
CA THR A 70 12.76 -6.20 0.89
C THR A 70 12.33 -7.60 0.42
N GLY A 71 11.49 -7.68 -0.61
CA GLY A 71 10.96 -8.95 -1.12
C GLY A 71 9.90 -9.62 -0.23
N SER A 72 9.58 -9.07 0.94
CA SER A 72 8.55 -9.62 1.84
C SER A 72 7.12 -9.53 1.30
N GLY A 73 6.91 -8.77 0.22
CA GLY A 73 5.60 -8.60 -0.42
C GLY A 73 4.78 -7.42 0.12
N LYS A 74 5.44 -6.34 0.58
CA LYS A 74 4.78 -5.12 1.08
C LYS A 74 3.73 -4.53 0.12
N THR A 75 3.94 -4.65 -1.19
CA THR A 75 3.00 -4.15 -2.22
C THR A 75 1.62 -4.75 -2.10
N LEU A 76 1.49 -6.00 -1.61
CA LEU A 76 0.19 -6.62 -1.39
C LEU A 76 -0.66 -5.85 -0.36
N VAL A 77 -0.02 -5.15 0.59
CA VAL A 77 -0.74 -4.31 1.55
C VAL A 77 -1.46 -3.19 0.82
N ALA A 78 -0.76 -2.44 -0.04
CA ALA A 78 -1.34 -1.35 -0.82
C ALA A 78 -2.42 -1.82 -1.81
N ALA A 79 -2.24 -2.99 -2.42
CA ALA A 79 -3.22 -3.56 -3.35
C ALA A 79 -4.43 -4.20 -2.65
N GLY A 80 -4.25 -4.70 -1.42
CA GLY A 80 -5.17 -5.64 -0.80
C GLY A 80 -6.57 -5.11 -0.54
N VAL A 81 -6.71 -3.80 -0.32
CA VAL A 81 -8.02 -3.16 -0.14
C VAL A 81 -8.92 -3.37 -1.35
N TYR A 82 -8.35 -3.42 -2.56
CA TYR A 82 -9.06 -3.60 -3.83
C TYR A 82 -9.54 -5.04 -4.09
N ALA A 83 -9.26 -5.98 -3.18
CA ALA A 83 -9.89 -7.30 -3.20
C ALA A 83 -11.32 -7.29 -2.67
N LEU A 84 -11.78 -6.18 -2.09
CA LEU A 84 -13.13 -6.01 -1.56
C LEU A 84 -13.93 -5.04 -2.44
N ASP A 85 -15.17 -5.40 -2.76
CA ASP A 85 -16.05 -4.56 -3.59
C ASP A 85 -16.31 -3.18 -2.99
N LYS A 86 -16.32 -3.08 -1.65
CA LYS A 86 -16.47 -1.80 -0.92
C LYS A 86 -15.33 -0.80 -1.17
N ALA A 87 -14.20 -1.25 -1.73
CA ALA A 87 -13.06 -0.40 -2.07
C ALA A 87 -13.01 0.00 -3.54
N ARG A 88 -13.97 -0.43 -4.37
CA ARG A 88 -13.99 -0.20 -5.83
C ARG A 88 -14.01 1.29 -6.22
N GLN A 89 -14.56 2.15 -5.37
CA GLN A 89 -14.58 3.61 -5.56
C GLN A 89 -13.47 4.35 -4.80
N ARG A 90 -12.52 3.63 -4.18
CA ARG A 90 -11.43 4.25 -3.42
C ARG A 90 -10.22 4.51 -4.32
N LEU A 91 -9.54 5.62 -4.06
CA LEU A 91 -8.27 5.97 -4.68
C LEU A 91 -7.14 5.84 -3.66
N THR A 92 -6.08 5.11 -4.02
CA THR A 92 -4.85 5.03 -3.23
C THR A 92 -3.76 5.81 -3.94
N VAL A 93 -3.13 6.74 -3.23
CA VAL A 93 -1.96 7.49 -3.70
C VAL A 93 -0.71 6.86 -3.10
N LEU A 94 0.11 6.22 -3.95
CA LEU A 94 1.42 5.69 -3.55
C LEU A 94 2.51 6.69 -3.90
N VAL A 95 3.28 7.11 -2.89
CA VAL A 95 4.43 8.01 -3.07
C VAL A 95 5.72 7.19 -3.01
N SER A 96 6.54 7.31 -4.05
CA SER A 96 7.87 6.69 -4.12
C SER A 96 8.91 7.71 -4.59
N PRO A 97 10.12 7.71 -4.01
CA PRO A 97 11.15 8.70 -4.33
C PRO A 97 11.80 8.49 -5.71
N LEU A 98 11.71 7.28 -6.28
CA LEU A 98 12.37 6.96 -7.55
C LEU A 98 11.35 6.76 -8.65
N ILE A 99 11.56 7.40 -9.80
CA ILE A 99 10.71 7.28 -10.99
C ILE A 99 10.62 5.82 -11.46
N SER A 100 11.76 5.11 -11.52
CA SER A 100 11.79 3.68 -11.87
C SER A 100 10.90 2.83 -10.97
N LEU A 101 10.89 3.10 -9.66
CA LEU A 101 10.01 2.39 -8.73
C LEU A 101 8.53 2.73 -8.96
N GLN A 102 8.21 3.96 -9.37
CA GLN A 102 6.82 4.32 -9.69
C GLN A 102 6.33 3.58 -10.94
N GLU A 103 7.16 3.45 -11.97
CA GLU A 103 6.86 2.68 -13.18
C GLU A 103 6.71 1.18 -12.88
N ASP A 104 7.62 0.60 -12.09
CA ASP A 104 7.53 -0.79 -11.64
C ASP A 104 6.26 -1.06 -10.84
N MET A 105 5.88 -0.14 -9.96
CA MET A 105 4.62 -0.23 -9.21
C MET A 105 3.42 -0.14 -10.15
N MET A 106 3.37 0.85 -11.05
CA MET A 106 2.29 0.98 -12.04
C MET A 106 2.14 -0.31 -12.86
N SER A 107 3.24 -0.87 -13.36
CA SER A 107 3.24 -2.16 -14.08
C SER A 107 2.72 -3.30 -13.20
N THR A 108 3.17 -3.37 -11.95
CA THR A 108 2.73 -4.40 -11.00
C THR A 108 1.22 -4.30 -10.72
N PHE A 109 0.69 -3.10 -10.48
CA PHE A 109 -0.73 -2.92 -10.22
C PHE A 109 -1.59 -3.29 -11.43
N ASN A 110 -1.25 -2.79 -12.62
CA ASN A 110 -2.01 -3.09 -13.84
C ASN A 110 -1.91 -4.58 -14.24
N ASN A 111 -0.70 -5.13 -14.28
CA ASN A 111 -0.46 -6.44 -14.90
C ASN A 111 -0.62 -7.62 -13.92
N LYS A 112 -0.20 -7.45 -12.66
CA LYS A 112 -0.23 -8.53 -11.66
C LYS A 112 -1.49 -8.50 -10.81
N TYR A 113 -1.92 -7.32 -10.41
CA TYR A 113 -3.08 -7.17 -9.53
C TYR A 113 -4.38 -6.87 -10.27
N GLY A 114 -4.31 -6.52 -11.56
CA GLY A 114 -5.49 -6.12 -12.33
C GLY A 114 -6.16 -4.87 -11.76
N ILE A 115 -5.38 -3.99 -11.14
CA ILE A 115 -5.83 -2.73 -10.55
C ILE A 115 -5.35 -1.61 -11.46
N PRO A 116 -6.27 -0.82 -12.04
CA PRO A 116 -5.88 0.31 -12.86
C PRO A 116 -5.00 1.30 -12.08
N ALA A 117 -3.81 1.59 -12.61
CA ALA A 117 -2.84 2.47 -11.97
C ALA A 117 -2.09 3.33 -13.00
N ILE A 118 -1.70 4.53 -12.58
CA ILE A 118 -0.92 5.49 -13.37
C ILE A 118 0.24 5.99 -12.51
N ALA A 119 1.44 6.10 -13.09
CA ALA A 119 2.56 6.79 -12.49
C ALA A 119 2.57 8.28 -12.90
N ILE A 120 2.66 9.18 -11.92
CA ILE A 120 2.72 10.63 -12.15
C ILE A 120 4.08 11.14 -11.64
N ASN A 121 4.89 11.69 -12.54
CA ASN A 121 6.21 12.26 -12.24
C ASN A 121 6.65 13.27 -13.30
N SER A 122 7.90 13.74 -13.18
CA SER A 122 8.48 14.80 -14.01
C SER A 122 8.65 14.45 -15.50
N ILE A 123 8.46 13.19 -15.90
CA ILE A 123 8.49 12.79 -17.32
C ILE A 123 7.15 13.14 -18.01
N MET A 124 6.06 13.17 -17.25
CA MET A 124 4.71 13.43 -17.78
C MET A 124 4.49 14.94 -17.96
N ASP A 125 4.10 15.36 -19.16
CA ASP A 125 3.71 16.74 -19.43
C ASP A 125 2.27 17.04 -18.94
N GLY A 126 1.90 18.33 -18.99
CA GLY A 126 0.58 18.79 -18.52
C GLY A 126 -0.61 18.25 -19.32
N GLN A 127 -0.44 17.97 -20.62
CA GLN A 127 -1.52 17.40 -21.45
C GLN A 127 -1.76 15.93 -21.09
N ASN A 128 -0.69 15.15 -20.98
CA ASN A 128 -0.71 13.75 -20.56
C ASN A 128 -1.27 13.61 -19.14
N LEU A 129 -0.86 14.47 -18.21
CA LEU A 129 -1.41 14.50 -16.85
C LEU A 129 -2.91 14.81 -16.85
N SER A 130 -3.33 15.86 -17.57
CA SER A 130 -4.74 16.24 -17.64
C SER A 130 -5.61 15.13 -18.24
N THR A 131 -5.08 14.41 -19.23
CA THR A 131 -5.77 13.28 -19.86
C THR A 131 -5.88 12.11 -18.89
N ALA A 132 -4.77 11.74 -18.24
CA ALA A 132 -4.70 10.63 -17.30
C ALA A 132 -5.66 10.80 -16.09
N ILE A 133 -5.80 12.02 -15.56
CA ILE A 133 -6.70 12.30 -14.42
C ILE A 133 -8.18 12.38 -14.86
N ARG A 134 -8.44 12.78 -16.11
CA ARG A 134 -9.81 13.01 -16.62
C ARG A 134 -10.49 11.75 -17.16
N VAL A 135 -9.80 10.62 -17.31
CA VAL A 135 -10.45 9.37 -17.73
C VAL A 135 -11.54 9.02 -16.72
N ARG A 136 -12.79 9.26 -17.11
CA ARG A 136 -14.02 8.99 -16.34
C ARG A 136 -14.50 7.55 -16.49
N ASP A 137 -13.96 6.81 -17.44
CA ASP A 137 -14.41 5.46 -17.81
C ASP A 137 -13.41 4.40 -17.34
N TRP A 138 -13.10 4.38 -16.05
CA TRP A 138 -12.58 3.17 -15.43
C TRP A 138 -13.75 2.17 -15.36
N ASN A 139 -14.00 1.45 -16.47
CA ASN A 139 -14.90 0.30 -16.52
C ASN A 139 -14.34 -0.79 -15.60
N LEU A 140 -14.56 -0.62 -14.29
CA LEU A 140 -14.34 -1.65 -13.29
C LEU A 140 -15.42 -2.72 -13.40
#